data_AF-A0A3D2J3X3-F1
#
_entry.id   AF-A0A3D2J3X3-F1
#
_cell.length_a   1.000
_cell.length_b   1.000
_cell.length_c   1.000
_cell.angle_alpha   90.00
_cell.angle_beta   90.00
_cell.angle_gamma   90.00
#
_symmetry.space_group_name_H-M   'P 1'
#
loop_
_entity.id
_entity.type
_entity.pdbx_description
1 polymer ?
#
loop_
_entity_poly.entity_id
_entity_poly.type
_entity_poly.pdbx_seq_one_letter_code
_entity_poly.pdbx_strand_id
1 'polypeptide(L)'
;MTGEDEGQRHLRWNASAHGWIAQLDDLSIYVSEQAYEEQVRAFFASQGRERKTYTDIMRPAEAAWREQGEIERAFQQNVHYWLNCHVRGVTVSKRGETDE
;
A
#
# COMPACT_ATOMS: atom_id res chain seq x y z
N MET A 1 26.28 36.36 -14.61
CA MET A 1 25.94 34.93 -14.45
C MET A 1 26.59 34.44 -13.18
N THR A 2 25.85 34.50 -12.08
CA THR A 2 26.12 33.80 -10.82
C THR A 2 24.74 33.37 -10.36
N GLY A 3 24.34 32.18 -10.79
CA GLY A 3 23.15 31.52 -10.27
C GLY A 3 23.45 31.19 -8.83
N GLU A 4 22.96 32.03 -7.93
CA GLU A 4 22.85 31.67 -6.52
C GLU A 4 21.92 30.46 -6.46
N ASP A 5 22.45 29.41 -5.86
CA ASP A 5 21.71 28.27 -5.34
C ASP A 5 20.63 28.83 -4.40
N GLU A 6 19.43 29.13 -4.94
CA GLU A 6 18.24 29.41 -4.14
C GLU A 6 17.89 28.12 -3.40
N GLY A 7 18.56 27.93 -2.26
CA GLY A 7 18.32 26.83 -1.33
C GLY A 7 16.82 26.72 -1.11
N GLN A 8 16.24 25.64 -1.64
CA GLN A 8 14.81 25.45 -1.77
C GLN A 8 14.18 25.62 -0.39
N ARG A 9 13.47 26.74 -0.20
CA ARG A 9 12.86 27.08 1.08
C ARG A 9 11.72 26.10 1.35
N HIS A 10 11.90 25.24 2.35
CA HIS A 10 10.95 24.18 2.67
C HIS A 10 10.23 24.49 3.99
N LEU A 11 8.90 24.45 3.94
CA LEU A 11 8.07 24.44 5.13
C LEU A 11 8.33 23.16 5.94
N ARG A 12 8.75 23.32 7.19
CA ARG A 12 8.90 22.21 8.14
C ARG A 12 7.60 22.03 8.90
N TRP A 13 6.91 20.94 8.64
CA TRP A 13 5.62 20.63 9.24
C TRP A 13 5.76 19.75 10.48
N ASN A 14 5.02 20.09 11.52
CA ASN A 14 4.83 19.29 12.72
C ASN A 14 3.34 19.13 13.02
N ALA A 15 2.98 18.04 13.67
CA ALA A 15 1.62 17.81 14.16
C ALA A 15 1.51 18.19 15.64
N SER A 16 0.33 18.64 16.03
CA SER A 16 -0.07 18.88 17.42
C SER A 16 -1.39 18.17 17.70
N ALA A 17 -1.86 18.21 18.95
CA ALA A 17 -3.17 17.66 19.32
C ALA A 17 -4.37 18.35 18.65
N HIS A 18 -4.18 19.54 18.05
CA HIS A 18 -5.28 20.36 17.52
C HIS A 18 -5.08 20.84 16.08
N GLY A 19 -4.02 20.39 15.40
CA GLY A 19 -3.71 20.82 14.05
C GLY A 19 -2.23 20.70 13.68
N TRP A 20 -1.85 21.40 12.61
CA TRP A 20 -0.51 21.38 12.03
C TRP A 20 0.17 22.73 12.17
N ILE A 21 1.48 22.69 12.43
CA ILE A 21 2.34 23.86 12.54
C ILE A 21 3.41 23.75 11.46
N ALA A 22 3.52 24.76 10.60
CA ALA A 22 4.60 24.88 9.63
C ALA A 22 5.54 26.02 10.03
N GLN A 23 6.85 25.80 9.88
CA GLN A 23 7.86 26.85 10.06
C GLN A 23 8.68 27.02 8.79
N LEU A 24 8.96 28.28 8.43
CA LEU A 24 9.90 28.65 7.38
C LEU A 24 10.60 29.95 7.78
N ASP A 25 11.91 29.89 8.02
CA ASP A 25 12.71 31.04 8.46
C ASP A 25 12.10 31.73 9.71
N ASP A 26 11.56 32.94 9.54
CA ASP A 26 10.87 33.75 10.55
C ASP A 26 9.33 33.64 10.51
N LEU A 27 8.78 32.84 9.59
CA LEU A 27 7.36 32.58 9.42
C LEU A 27 6.92 31.32 10.17
N SER A 28 5.81 31.44 10.92
CA SER A 28 5.10 30.31 11.53
C SER A 28 3.64 30.30 11.08
N ILE A 29 3.16 29.15 10.61
CA ILE A 29 1.79 28.93 10.16
C ILE A 29 1.15 27.90 11.07
N TYR A 30 -0.02 28.21 11.62
CA TYR A 30 -0.86 27.24 12.31
C TYR A 30 -2.10 26.96 11.48
N VAL A 31 -2.47 25.70 11.35
CA VAL A 31 -3.68 25.24 10.65
C VAL A 31 -4.42 24.29 11.57
N SER A 32 -5.67 24.59 11.91
CA SER A 32 -6.49 23.70 12.74
C SER A 32 -6.77 22.37 12.02
N GLU A 33 -7.16 21.36 12.80
CA GLU A 33 -7.46 20.02 12.27
C GLU A 33 -8.43 20.07 11.08
N GLN A 34 -9.59 20.67 11.33
CA GLN A 34 -10.66 20.81 10.35
C GLN A 34 -10.22 21.58 9.11
N ALA A 35 -9.54 22.72 9.27
CA ALA A 35 -9.15 23.57 8.16
C ALA A 35 -8.17 22.83 7.23
N TYR A 36 -7.19 22.12 7.78
CA TYR A 36 -6.26 21.35 6.96
C TYR A 36 -6.96 20.22 6.19
N GLU A 37 -7.89 19.50 6.82
CA GLU A 37 -8.62 18.43 6.13
C GLU A 37 -9.44 18.96 4.94
N GLU A 38 -10.12 20.09 5.13
CA GLU A 38 -10.85 20.79 4.08
C GLU A 38 -9.90 21.23 2.95
N GLN A 39 -8.77 21.86 3.30
CA GLN A 39 -7.80 22.35 2.32
C GLN A 39 -7.11 21.21 1.56
N VAL A 40 -6.74 20.11 2.23
CA VAL A 40 -6.14 18.95 1.57
C VAL A 40 -7.15 18.32 0.60
N ARG A 41 -8.42 18.17 1.01
CA ARG A 41 -9.47 17.64 0.11
C ARG A 41 -9.64 18.54 -1.11
N ALA A 42 -9.74 19.86 -0.92
CA ALA A 42 -9.85 20.82 -2.02
C ALA A 42 -8.61 20.78 -2.94
N PHE A 43 -7.42 20.65 -2.36
CA PHE A 43 -6.18 20.57 -3.13
C PHE A 43 -6.14 19.32 -4.01
N PHE A 44 -6.45 18.14 -3.48
CA PHE A 44 -6.57 16.91 -4.28
C PHE A 44 -7.58 17.07 -5.42
N ALA A 45 -8.77 17.62 -5.12
CA ALA A 45 -9.80 17.87 -6.12
C ALA A 45 -9.33 18.83 -7.23
N SER A 46 -8.57 19.87 -6.88
CA SER A 46 -7.99 20.81 -7.85
C SER A 46 -7.00 20.14 -8.81
N GLN A 47 -6.37 19.03 -8.38
CA GLN A 47 -5.49 18.22 -9.21
C GLN A 47 -6.26 17.12 -9.98
N GLY A 48 -7.59 17.13 -9.96
CA GLY A 48 -8.43 16.10 -10.57
C GLY A 48 -8.31 14.74 -9.90
N ARG A 49 -7.90 14.70 -8.63
CA ARG A 49 -7.68 13.47 -7.86
C ARG A 49 -8.60 13.41 -6.65
N GLU A 50 -9.01 12.21 -6.28
CA GLU A 50 -9.65 11.97 -5.00
C GLU A 50 -8.59 11.57 -3.97
N ARG A 51 -8.68 12.15 -2.76
CA ARG A 51 -7.87 11.71 -1.62
C ARG A 51 -8.40 10.37 -1.13
N LYS A 52 -7.64 9.31 -1.36
CA LYS A 52 -7.95 7.98 -0.81
C LYS A 52 -7.35 7.82 0.58
N THR A 53 -8.08 7.18 1.48
CA THR A 53 -7.53 6.76 2.76
C THR A 53 -6.71 5.48 2.60
N TYR A 54 -5.88 5.15 3.59
CA TYR A 54 -5.19 3.86 3.65
C TYR A 54 -6.17 2.70 3.51
N THR A 55 -7.31 2.77 4.21
CA THR A 55 -8.35 1.74 4.17
C THR A 55 -8.95 1.57 2.77
N ASP A 56 -9.19 2.67 2.05
CA ASP A 56 -9.73 2.61 0.69
C ASP A 56 -8.77 1.94 -0.30
N ILE A 57 -7.46 2.08 -0.04
CA ILE A 57 -6.41 1.45 -0.85
C ILE A 57 -6.24 -0.02 -0.48
N MET A 58 -6.20 -0.32 0.82
CA MET A 58 -5.81 -1.65 1.30
C MET A 58 -6.95 -2.65 1.27
N ARG A 59 -8.18 -2.24 1.55
CA ARG A 59 -9.34 -3.16 1.54
C ARG A 59 -9.47 -3.97 0.24
N PRO A 60 -9.41 -3.37 -0.98
CA PRO A 60 -9.48 -4.16 -2.20
C PRO A 60 -8.25 -5.07 -2.39
N ALA A 61 -7.05 -4.63 -1.98
CA ALA A 61 -5.85 -5.46 -2.05
C ALA A 61 -5.94 -6.69 -1.13
N GLU A 62 -6.45 -6.52 0.10
CA GLU A 62 -6.69 -7.62 1.04
C GLU A 62 -7.74 -8.60 0.53
N ALA A 63 -8.81 -8.10 -0.11
CA ALA A 63 -9.82 -8.94 -0.73
C ALA A 63 -9.24 -9.80 -1.86
N ALA A 64 -8.47 -9.19 -2.77
CA ALA A 64 -7.81 -9.88 -3.86
C ALA A 64 -6.80 -10.93 -3.34
N TRP A 65 -6.03 -10.58 -2.30
CA TRP A 65 -5.10 -11.51 -1.67
C TRP A 65 -5.82 -12.73 -1.07
N ARG A 66 -6.97 -12.50 -0.42
CA ARG A 66 -7.78 -13.59 0.15
C ARG A 66 -8.29 -14.53 -0.93
N GLU A 67 -8.83 -13.99 -2.02
CA GLU A 67 -9.30 -14.77 -3.16
C GLU A 67 -8.18 -15.62 -3.76
N GLN A 68 -7.00 -15.03 -3.99
CA GLN A 68 -5.83 -15.77 -4.46
C GLN A 68 -5.48 -16.92 -3.50
N GLY A 69 -5.46 -16.65 -2.19
CA GLY A 69 -5.18 -17.68 -1.17
C GLY A 69 -6.23 -18.79 -1.12
N GLU A 70 -7.48 -18.53 -1.48
CA GLU A 70 -8.51 -19.56 -1.62
C GLU A 70 -8.27 -20.44 -2.85
N ILE A 71 -7.93 -19.84 -3.99
CA ILE A 71 -7.59 -20.56 -5.22
C ILE A 71 -6.36 -21.44 -5.02
N GLU A 72 -5.30 -20.92 -4.40
CA GLU A 72 -4.08 -21.69 -4.12
C GLU A 72 -4.37 -22.88 -3.19
N ARG A 73 -5.22 -22.70 -2.18
CA ARG A 73 -5.64 -23.80 -1.30
C ARG A 73 -6.43 -24.86 -2.06
N ALA A 74 -7.34 -24.46 -2.94
CA ALA A 74 -8.09 -25.41 -3.78
C ALA A 74 -7.14 -26.17 -4.72
N PHE A 75 -6.15 -25.50 -5.31
CA PHE A 75 -5.12 -26.13 -6.13
C PHE A 75 -4.29 -27.15 -5.34
N GLN A 76 -3.82 -26.80 -4.14
CA GLN A 76 -3.07 -27.70 -3.27
C GLN A 76 -3.87 -28.96 -2.91
N GLN A 77 -5.19 -28.83 -2.74
CA GLN A 77 -6.08 -29.95 -2.40
C GLN A 77 -6.51 -30.79 -3.61
N ASN A 78 -6.18 -30.39 -4.84
CA ASN A 78 -6.60 -31.09 -6.04
C ASN A 78 -5.77 -32.36 -6.28
N VAL A 79 -6.15 -33.44 -5.60
CA VAL A 79 -5.48 -34.75 -5.70
C VAL A 79 -5.42 -35.25 -7.15
N HIS A 80 -6.49 -35.10 -7.93
CA HIS A 80 -6.51 -35.55 -9.33
C HIS A 80 -5.43 -34.84 -10.16
N TYR A 81 -5.26 -33.53 -9.98
CA TYR A 81 -4.18 -32.79 -10.64
C TYR A 81 -2.82 -33.36 -10.26
N TRP A 82 -2.55 -33.54 -8.98
CA TRP A 82 -1.25 -34.02 -8.50
C TRP A 82 -0.93 -35.44 -8.95
N LEU A 83 -1.91 -36.36 -8.95
CA LEU A 83 -1.73 -37.73 -9.43
C LEU A 83 -1.37 -37.80 -10.93
N ASN A 84 -1.72 -36.77 -11.72
CA ASN A 84 -1.47 -36.71 -13.16
C ASN A 84 -0.39 -35.68 -13.55
N CYS A 85 0.28 -35.07 -12.56
CA CYS A 85 1.26 -34.03 -12.81
C CYS A 85 2.64 -34.64 -13.11
N HIS A 86 3.15 -34.43 -14.33
CA HIS A 86 4.44 -34.95 -14.79
C HIS A 86 5.56 -33.89 -14.78
N VAL A 87 5.34 -32.78 -14.08
CA VAL A 87 6.33 -31.69 -13.98
C VAL A 87 7.52 -32.15 -13.14
N ARG A 88 8.74 -31.86 -13.61
CA ARG A 88 9.98 -32.15 -12.87
C ARG A 88 9.91 -31.54 -11.46
N GLY A 89 10.11 -32.38 -10.44
CA GLY A 89 10.05 -31.98 -9.03
C GLY A 89 8.79 -32.45 -8.30
N VAL A 90 7.81 -33.03 -9.01
CA VAL A 90 6.67 -33.71 -8.40
C VAL A 90 6.95 -35.21 -8.34
N THR A 91 6.72 -35.82 -7.17
CA THR A 91 6.82 -37.27 -6.97
C THR A 91 5.60 -37.74 -6.20
N VAL A 92 4.91 -38.73 -6.74
CA VAL A 92 3.73 -39.36 -6.14
C VAL A 92 4.11 -40.80 -5.86
N SER A 93 4.10 -41.19 -4.60
CA SER A 93 4.34 -42.57 -4.18
C SER A 93 3.20 -43.05 -3.29
N LYS A 94 2.92 -44.35 -3.35
CA LYS A 94 1.93 -44.99 -2.49
C LYS A 94 2.65 -45.55 -1.25
N ARG A 95 2.09 -45.31 -0.08
CA ARG A 95 2.67 -45.83 1.17
C ARG A 95 2.66 -47.36 1.14
N GLY A 96 3.84 -47.97 1.12
CA GLY A 96 4.03 -49.44 1.10
C GLY A 96 4.62 -50.00 -0.19
N GLU A 97 4.73 -49.20 -1.26
CA GLU A 97 5.61 -49.50 -2.39
C GLU A 97 6.99 -48.96 -2.03
N THR A 98 7.80 -49.81 -1.42
CA THR A 98 9.24 -49.61 -1.34
C THR A 98 9.75 -49.98 -2.73
N ASP A 99 10.34 -49.02 -3.45
CA ASP A 99 11.15 -49.33 -4.63
C ASP A 99 12.33 -50.20 -4.15
N GLU A 100 12.29 -51.49 -4.46
CA GLU A 100 13.47 -52.37 -4.53
C GLU A 100 14.26 -52.08 -5.81
#